data_AF-A0A1V4WV82-F1
#
_entry.id   AF-A0A1V4WV82-F1
#
_cell.length_a   1.000
_cell.length_b   1.000
_cell.length_c   1.000
_cell.angle_alpha   90.00
_cell.angle_beta   90.00
_cell.angle_gamma   90.00
#
_symmetry.space_group_name_H-M   'P 1'
#
loop_
_entity.id
_entity.type
_entity.pdbx_description
1 polymer ?
#
loop_
_entity_poly.entity_id
_entity_poly.type
_entity_poly.pdbx_seq_one_letter_code
_entity_poly.pdbx_strand_id
1 'polypeptide(L)'
;MERYIDPFKNNPSKHGFAMMAVCCLMIEALFCFRQGRKKTGEKGSDVFEKLFVSSAHLKDFVGLGGQFYSNVRCGILHQGETYGGWKILHKGSMFSRTDKTINATAFITALEKELHRYTTELKSAPFRSELWRNTIRKLDHVCENCTV
;
A
#
# COMPACT_ATOMS: atom_id res chain seq x y z
N MET A 1 -10.92 9.88 9.84
CA MET A 1 -11.39 8.92 8.83
C MET A 1 -10.47 9.05 7.62
N GLU A 2 -9.88 7.96 7.11
CA GLU A 2 -8.82 8.03 6.09
C GLU A 2 -9.40 8.19 4.68
N ARG A 3 -9.02 9.26 3.97
CA ARG A 3 -9.60 9.68 2.68
C ARG A 3 -9.55 8.59 1.60
N TYR A 4 -8.50 7.78 1.63
CA TYR A 4 -8.28 6.73 0.64
C TYR A 4 -9.15 5.48 0.88
N ILE A 5 -9.52 5.22 2.13
CA ILE A 5 -10.17 3.95 2.53
C ILE A 5 -11.68 4.14 2.65
N ASP A 6 -12.09 5.29 3.17
CA ASP A 6 -13.49 5.57 3.49
C ASP A 6 -14.48 5.35 2.34
N PRO A 7 -14.18 5.77 1.09
CA PRO A 7 -15.09 5.56 -0.04
C PRO A 7 -15.43 4.09 -0.31
N PHE A 8 -14.67 3.12 0.24
CA PHE A 8 -14.89 1.69 0.04
C PHE A 8 -15.48 0.97 1.26
N LYS A 9 -15.68 1.64 2.40
CA LYS A 9 -16.25 1.00 3.60
C LYS A 9 -17.73 0.69 3.40
N ASN A 10 -18.53 1.70 3.05
CA ASN A 10 -19.99 1.62 3.01
C ASN A 10 -20.60 1.95 1.63
N ASN A 11 -19.81 1.88 0.56
CA ASN A 11 -20.29 2.17 -0.79
C ASN A 11 -20.73 0.89 -1.52
N PRO A 12 -22.00 0.79 -1.98
CA PRO A 12 -22.48 -0.36 -2.73
C PRO A 12 -21.79 -0.52 -4.09
N SER A 13 -21.22 0.54 -4.65
CA SER A 13 -20.48 0.55 -5.92
C SER A 13 -18.97 0.40 -5.74
N LYS A 14 -18.50 -0.16 -4.62
CA LYS A 14 -17.07 -0.39 -4.41
C LYS A 14 -16.54 -1.48 -5.35
N HIS A 15 -15.54 -1.13 -6.17
CA HIS A 15 -14.92 -2.03 -7.12
C HIS A 15 -13.53 -2.47 -6.65
N GLY A 16 -13.24 -3.77 -6.76
CA GLY A 16 -11.98 -4.35 -6.29
C GLY A 16 -10.75 -3.71 -6.91
N PHE A 17 -10.80 -3.35 -8.21
CA PHE A 17 -9.68 -2.69 -8.88
C PHE A 17 -9.40 -1.29 -8.32
N ALA A 18 -10.44 -0.49 -8.06
CA ALA A 18 -10.28 0.82 -7.45
C ALA A 18 -9.69 0.71 -6.03
N MET A 19 -10.16 -0.26 -5.25
CA MET A 19 -9.61 -0.55 -3.92
C MET A 19 -8.13 -0.92 -4.00
N MET A 20 -7.76 -1.80 -4.92
CA MET A 20 -6.36 -2.24 -5.10
C MET A 20 -5.47 -1.14 -5.67
N ALA A 21 -5.97 -0.30 -6.58
CA ALA A 21 -5.26 0.87 -7.10
C ALA A 21 -4.88 1.81 -5.95
N VAL A 22 -5.85 2.12 -5.08
CA VAL A 22 -5.61 2.93 -3.89
C VAL A 22 -4.64 2.26 -2.92
N CYS A 23 -4.75 0.95 -2.72
CA CYS A 23 -3.80 0.21 -1.90
C CYS A 23 -2.37 0.33 -2.44
N CYS A 24 -2.19 0.24 -3.77
CA CYS A 24 -0.88 0.39 -4.39
C CYS A 24 -0.29 1.79 -4.17
N LEU A 25 -1.11 2.84 -4.32
CA LEU A 25 -0.70 4.22 -4.04
C LEU A 25 -0.28 4.39 -2.56
N MET A 26 -1.07 3.83 -1.64
CA MET A 26 -0.80 3.87 -0.20
C MET A 26 0.49 3.14 0.18
N ILE A 27 0.78 1.98 -0.43
CA ILE A 27 2.00 1.21 -0.19
C ILE A 27 3.25 2.04 -0.51
N GLU A 28 3.29 2.65 -1.70
CA GLU A 28 4.43 3.49 -2.10
C GLU A 28 4.54 4.74 -1.23
N ALA A 29 3.41 5.37 -0.88
CA ALA A 29 3.40 6.53 -0.01
C ALA A 29 3.92 6.19 1.40
N LEU A 30 3.42 5.12 2.02
CA LEU A 30 3.85 4.67 3.34
C LEU A 30 5.34 4.31 3.38
N PHE A 31 5.83 3.66 2.33
CA PHE A 31 7.26 3.42 2.17
C PHE A 31 8.06 4.73 2.17
N CYS A 32 7.64 5.72 1.37
CA CYS A 32 8.30 7.02 1.31
C CYS A 32 8.26 7.78 2.64
N PHE A 33 7.15 7.71 3.39
CA PHE A 33 7.03 8.29 4.73
C PHE A 33 7.99 7.66 5.72
N ARG A 34 8.03 6.31 5.78
CA ARG A 34 8.94 5.59 6.67
C ARG A 34 10.42 5.87 6.37
N GLN A 35 10.77 6.03 5.09
CA GLN A 35 12.15 6.23 4.63
C GLN A 35 12.55 7.70 4.47
N GLY A 36 11.62 8.64 4.61
CA GLY A 36 11.85 10.06 4.40
C GLY A 36 12.31 10.38 2.97
N ARG A 37 11.64 9.80 1.97
CA ARG A 37 12.02 9.97 0.57
C ARG A 37 11.03 10.83 -0.18
N LYS A 38 11.53 11.73 -1.02
CA LYS A 38 10.68 12.58 -1.89
C LYS A 38 9.81 11.72 -2.82
N LYS A 39 10.45 10.78 -3.50
CA LYS A 39 9.86 9.75 -4.37
C LYS A 39 10.43 8.38 -4.02
N THR A 40 9.76 7.31 -4.42
CA THR A 40 10.17 5.91 -4.14
C THR A 40 11.65 5.70 -4.43
N GLY A 41 12.12 6.13 -5.62
CA GLY A 41 13.54 6.15 -6.02
C GLY A 41 14.20 4.77 -6.13
N GLU A 42 13.45 3.71 -5.84
CA GLU A 42 13.81 2.30 -5.93
C GLU A 42 12.89 1.60 -6.92
N LYS A 43 13.31 0.41 -7.37
CA LYS A 43 12.44 -0.44 -8.19
C LYS A 43 11.20 -0.77 -7.39
N GLY A 44 10.03 -0.60 -8.00
CA GLY A 44 8.77 -0.86 -7.32
C GLY A 44 8.64 -2.30 -6.83
N SER A 45 9.21 -3.27 -7.54
CA SER A 45 9.33 -4.66 -7.06
C SER A 45 9.90 -4.77 -5.65
N ASP A 46 10.95 -4.01 -5.37
CA ASP A 46 11.72 -4.09 -4.13
C ASP A 46 10.97 -3.38 -3.01
N VAL A 47 10.25 -2.31 -3.34
CA VAL A 47 9.42 -1.53 -2.41
C VAL A 47 8.25 -2.37 -1.90
N PHE A 48 7.56 -3.06 -2.80
CA PHE A 48 6.46 -3.96 -2.44
C PHE A 48 6.99 -5.14 -1.61
N GLU A 49 8.12 -5.74 -1.99
CA GLU A 49 8.73 -6.83 -1.21
C GLU A 49 9.13 -6.37 0.20
N LYS A 50 9.81 -5.23 0.33
CA LYS A 50 10.19 -4.66 1.64
C LYS A 50 8.97 -4.37 2.52
N LEU A 51 7.88 -3.90 1.93
CA LEU A 51 6.64 -3.69 2.67
C LEU A 51 6.04 -5.04 3.13
N PHE A 52 5.95 -6.05 2.26
CA PHE A 52 5.42 -7.36 2.64
C PHE A 52 6.25 -8.04 3.73
N VAL A 53 7.59 -7.97 3.65
CA VAL A 53 8.51 -8.50 4.67
C VAL A 53 8.34 -7.79 6.02
N SER A 54 8.18 -6.46 6.01
CA SER A 54 8.06 -5.66 7.25
C SER A 54 6.63 -5.56 7.81
N SER A 55 5.64 -6.07 7.09
CA SER A 55 4.23 -6.00 7.47
C SER A 55 3.87 -7.08 8.48
N ALA A 56 3.01 -6.73 9.44
CA ALA A 56 2.36 -7.69 10.32
C ALA A 56 1.12 -8.34 9.68
N HIS A 57 0.52 -7.69 8.68
CA HIS A 57 -0.78 -8.07 8.11
C HIS A 57 -0.74 -8.54 6.65
N LEU A 58 0.40 -8.43 5.96
CA LEU A 58 0.55 -8.76 4.52
C LEU A 58 1.66 -9.80 4.27
N LYS A 59 2.04 -10.58 5.29
CA LYS A 59 3.15 -11.56 5.19
C LYS A 59 2.92 -12.66 4.15
N ASP A 60 1.66 -12.98 3.83
CA ASP A 60 1.32 -13.99 2.82
C ASP A 60 1.86 -13.65 1.42
N PHE A 61 2.14 -12.36 1.19
CA PHE A 61 2.69 -11.82 -0.05
C PHE A 61 4.22 -11.78 -0.10
N VAL A 62 4.93 -12.22 0.95
CA VAL A 62 6.40 -12.30 0.93
C VAL A 62 6.87 -13.22 -0.21
N GLY A 63 7.93 -12.78 -0.89
CA GLY A 63 8.48 -13.39 -2.10
C GLY A 63 7.68 -13.09 -3.37
N LEU A 64 6.65 -12.23 -3.31
CA LEU A 64 5.81 -11.88 -4.46
C LEU A 64 5.91 -10.40 -4.85
N GLY A 65 6.75 -9.58 -4.23
CA GLY A 65 6.84 -8.15 -4.50
C GLY A 65 6.98 -7.79 -5.98
N GLY A 66 7.85 -8.52 -6.70
CA GLY A 66 8.00 -8.35 -8.15
C GLY A 66 6.74 -8.69 -8.94
N GLN A 67 6.11 -9.84 -8.65
CA GLN A 67 4.90 -10.28 -9.34
C GLN A 67 3.70 -9.40 -9.01
N PHE A 68 3.56 -8.97 -7.77
CA PHE A 68 2.50 -8.05 -7.36
C PHE A 68 2.69 -6.70 -8.05
N TYR A 69 3.91 -6.17 -8.06
CA TYR A 69 4.21 -4.90 -8.71
C TYR A 69 3.89 -4.95 -10.21
N SER A 70 4.37 -5.97 -10.94
CA SER A 70 4.14 -6.05 -12.39
C SER A 70 2.69 -6.40 -12.73
N ASN A 71 2.13 -7.44 -12.09
CA ASN A 71 0.89 -8.06 -12.53
C ASN A 71 -0.37 -7.46 -11.91
N VAL A 72 -0.24 -6.82 -10.74
CA VAL A 72 -1.36 -6.20 -10.03
C VAL A 72 -1.24 -4.69 -10.10
N ARG A 73 -0.17 -4.10 -9.56
CA ARG A 73 -0.01 -2.63 -9.52
C ARG A 73 0.06 -2.02 -10.90
N CYS A 74 1.03 -2.45 -11.74
CA CYS A 74 1.20 -1.88 -13.07
C CYS A 74 0.05 -2.21 -14.01
N GLY A 75 -0.47 -3.45 -13.97
CA GLY A 75 -1.66 -3.83 -14.73
C GLY A 75 -2.86 -2.91 -14.42
N ILE A 76 -3.18 -2.74 -13.13
CA ILE A 76 -4.36 -1.95 -12.75
C ILE A 76 -4.16 -0.47 -13.10
N LEU A 77 -2.99 0.10 -12.80
CA LEU A 77 -2.75 1.54 -12.97
C LEU A 77 -2.49 1.98 -14.41
N HIS A 78 -1.96 1.10 -15.27
CA HIS A 78 -1.63 1.44 -16.65
C HIS A 78 -2.61 0.90 -17.67
N GLN A 79 -3.26 -0.23 -17.41
CA GLN A 79 -4.11 -0.91 -18.40
C GLN A 79 -5.50 -1.28 -17.87
N GLY A 80 -5.80 -1.00 -16.58
CA GLY A 80 -7.09 -1.33 -16.00
C GLY A 80 -7.38 -2.84 -15.93
N GLU A 81 -6.34 -3.67 -15.82
CA GLU A 81 -6.44 -5.14 -15.77
C GLU A 81 -5.41 -5.78 -14.82
N THR A 82 -5.43 -7.11 -14.69
CA THR A 82 -4.40 -7.86 -13.97
C THR A 82 -3.76 -8.90 -14.89
N TYR A 83 -2.45 -9.14 -14.74
CA TYR A 83 -1.69 -10.09 -15.57
C TYR A 83 -1.44 -11.43 -14.89
N GLY A 84 -0.88 -12.39 -15.64
CA GLY A 84 -0.27 -13.59 -15.07
C GLY A 84 -1.24 -14.51 -14.31
N GLY A 85 -2.53 -14.41 -14.62
CA GLY A 85 -3.61 -15.16 -13.97
C GLY A 85 -4.08 -14.57 -12.63
N TRP A 86 -3.60 -13.40 -12.23
CA TRP A 86 -4.05 -12.74 -11.00
C TRP A 86 -5.51 -12.31 -11.11
N LYS A 87 -6.29 -12.51 -10.04
CA LYS A 87 -7.72 -12.17 -10.00
C LYS A 87 -8.04 -11.41 -8.73
N ILE A 88 -8.91 -10.40 -8.83
CA ILE A 88 -9.38 -9.64 -7.68
C ILE A 88 -10.79 -10.12 -7.31
N LEU A 89 -10.96 -10.54 -6.05
CA LEU A 89 -12.20 -11.04 -5.48
C LEU A 89 -12.69 -10.10 -4.36
N HIS A 90 -13.94 -10.31 -3.93
CA HIS A 90 -14.55 -9.56 -2.82
C HIS A 90 -14.83 -10.40 -1.57
N LYS A 91 -14.64 -11.73 -1.65
CA LYS A 91 -14.93 -12.71 -0.61
C LYS A 91 -13.85 -13.79 -0.61
N GLY A 92 -13.79 -14.60 0.45
CA GLY A 92 -12.79 -15.65 0.64
C GLY A 92 -11.54 -15.16 1.38
N SER A 93 -10.48 -15.96 1.35
CA SER A 93 -9.19 -15.64 1.99
C SER A 93 -8.58 -14.35 1.40
N MET A 94 -7.71 -13.69 2.16
CA MET A 94 -7.01 -12.48 1.68
C MET A 94 -6.20 -12.77 0.42
N PHE A 95 -5.53 -13.92 0.39
CA PHE A 95 -4.69 -14.34 -0.71
C PHE A 95 -4.77 -15.87 -0.90
N SER A 96 -4.79 -16.32 -2.16
CA SER A 96 -4.48 -17.70 -2.54
C SER A 96 -3.29 -17.68 -3.48
N ARG A 97 -2.17 -18.29 -3.06
CA ARG A 97 -0.97 -18.38 -3.90
C ARG A 97 -1.19 -19.30 -5.10
N THR A 98 -1.92 -20.39 -4.91
CA THR A 98 -2.24 -21.37 -5.95
C THR A 98 -3.13 -20.74 -7.03
N ASP A 99 -4.20 -20.06 -6.62
CA ASP A 99 -5.19 -19.49 -7.56
C ASP A 99 -4.85 -18.07 -8.01
N LYS A 100 -3.83 -17.44 -7.41
CA LYS A 100 -3.42 -16.04 -7.59
C LYS A 100 -4.59 -15.06 -7.38
N THR A 101 -5.42 -15.33 -6.38
CA THR A 101 -6.57 -14.48 -6.05
C THR A 101 -6.24 -13.56 -4.89
N ILE A 102 -6.65 -12.30 -4.96
CA ILE A 102 -6.59 -11.33 -3.86
C ILE A 102 -8.02 -10.91 -3.51
N ASN A 103 -8.42 -11.05 -2.25
CA ASN A 103 -9.63 -10.42 -1.76
C ASN A 103 -9.37 -8.94 -1.46
N ALA A 104 -9.89 -8.04 -2.28
CA ALA A 104 -9.65 -6.60 -2.17
C ALA A 104 -10.14 -6.01 -0.84
N THR A 105 -11.25 -6.52 -0.30
CA THR A 105 -11.78 -6.07 0.99
C THR A 105 -10.83 -6.46 2.12
N ALA A 106 -10.38 -7.71 2.14
CA ALA A 106 -9.43 -8.17 3.15
C ALA A 106 -8.08 -7.43 3.04
N PHE A 107 -7.61 -7.19 1.81
CA PHE A 107 -6.34 -6.50 1.56
C PHE A 107 -6.38 -5.04 2.02
N ILE A 108 -7.42 -4.27 1.67
CA ILE A 108 -7.51 -2.86 2.11
C ILE A 108 -7.66 -2.76 3.64
N THR A 109 -8.38 -3.69 4.28
CA THR A 109 -8.46 -3.75 5.75
C THR A 109 -7.10 -4.11 6.38
N ALA A 110 -6.33 -5.00 5.78
CA ALA A 110 -4.97 -5.30 6.23
C ALA A 110 -4.05 -4.08 6.10
N LEU A 111 -4.14 -3.34 4.99
CA LEU A 111 -3.37 -2.12 4.77
C LEU A 111 -3.80 -0.97 5.69
N GLU A 112 -5.09 -0.86 6.03
CA GLU A 112 -5.58 0.07 7.05
C GLU A 112 -4.92 -0.19 8.41
N LYS A 113 -4.77 -1.46 8.80
CA LYS A 113 -4.07 -1.84 10.04
C LYS A 113 -2.58 -1.47 9.99
N GLU A 114 -1.92 -1.59 8.85
CA GLU A 114 -0.54 -1.13 8.69
C GLU A 114 -0.39 0.39 8.81
N LEU A 115 -1.32 1.16 8.25
CA LEU A 115 -1.37 2.61 8.44
C LEU A 115 -1.57 2.96 9.92
N HIS A 116 -2.52 2.28 10.59
CA HIS A 116 -2.75 2.49 12.01
C HIS A 116 -1.51 2.16 12.85
N ARG A 117 -0.86 1.03 12.58
CA ARG A 117 0.40 0.65 13.23
C ARG A 117 1.49 1.71 13.03
N TYR A 118 1.70 2.17 11.81
CA TYR A 118 2.67 3.23 11.52
C TYR A 118 2.38 4.52 12.29
N THR A 119 1.12 4.97 12.31
CA THR A 119 0.76 6.20 13.03
C THR A 119 0.85 6.05 14.55
N THR A 120 0.57 4.86 15.08
CA THR A 120 0.77 4.55 16.50
C THR A 120 2.26 4.52 16.86
N GLU A 121 3.11 3.88 16.04
CA GLU A 121 4.56 3.92 16.21
C GLU A 121 5.09 5.36 16.21
N LEU A 122 4.62 6.18 15.27
CA LEU A 122 5.01 7.58 15.17
C LEU A 122 4.62 8.37 16.42
N LYS A 123 3.39 8.22 16.90
CA LYS A 123 2.90 8.91 18.11
C LYS A 123 3.66 8.52 19.39
N SER A 124 4.10 7.26 19.47
CA SER A 124 4.85 6.76 20.62
C SER A 124 6.35 7.02 20.53
N ALA A 125 6.88 7.31 19.35
CA ALA A 125 8.30 7.56 19.14
C ALA A 125 8.71 8.97 19.63
N PRO A 126 9.93 9.15 20.17
CA PRO A 126 10.47 10.47 20.48
C PRO A 126 10.48 11.36 19.22
N PHE A 127 10.09 12.64 19.36
CA PHE A 127 10.01 13.56 18.22
C PHE A 127 11.32 13.71 17.44
N ARG A 128 12.47 13.52 18.10
CA ARG A 128 13.80 13.57 17.45
C ARG A 128 14.24 12.25 16.81
N SER A 129 13.44 11.20 16.90
CA SER A 129 13.73 9.88 16.33
C SER A 129 13.85 9.93 14.81
N GLU A 130 14.53 8.95 14.24
CA GLU A 130 14.64 8.81 12.79
C GLU A 130 13.28 8.69 12.11
N LEU A 131 12.32 8.00 12.73
CA LEU A 131 10.95 7.86 12.23
C LEU A 131 10.28 9.23 12.01
N TRP A 132 10.37 10.13 13.00
CA TRP A 132 9.85 11.49 12.89
C TRP A 132 10.62 12.33 11.88
N ARG A 133 11.96 12.28 11.87
CA ARG A 133 12.79 13.00 10.87
C ARG A 133 12.43 12.59 9.44
N ASN A 134 12.23 11.29 9.21
CA ASN A 134 11.82 10.77 7.92
C ASN A 134 10.43 11.24 7.54
N THR A 135 9.49 11.19 8.49
CA THR A 135 8.11 11.66 8.28
C THR A 135 8.06 13.14 7.90
N ILE A 136 8.75 13.98 8.68
CA ILE A 136 8.81 15.44 8.45
C ILE A 136 9.42 15.73 7.09
N ARG A 137 10.55 15.10 6.74
CA ARG A 137 11.17 15.29 5.42
C ARG A 137 10.22 14.93 4.27
N LYS A 138 9.39 13.90 4.43
CA LYS A 138 8.37 13.56 3.42
C LYS A 138 7.24 14.60 3.39
N LEU A 139 6.77 15.06 4.55
CA LEU A 139 5.74 16.11 4.66
C LEU A 139 6.21 17.42 4.04
N ASP A 140 7.44 17.86 4.35
CA ASP A 140 8.03 19.07 3.77
C ASP A 140 8.03 18.98 2.25
N HIS A 141 8.41 17.82 1.69
CA HIS A 141 8.35 17.62 0.25
C HIS A 141 6.92 17.64 -0.32
N VAL A 142 5.92 17.17 0.43
CA VAL A 142 4.52 17.31 0.02
C VAL A 142 4.12 18.78 -0.04
N CYS A 143 4.52 19.58 0.96
CA CYS A 143 4.29 21.02 0.99
C CYS A 143 5.02 21.76 -0.14
N GLU A 144 6.28 21.40 -0.43
CA GLU A 144 7.06 21.93 -1.57
C GLU A 144 6.33 21.74 -2.91
N ASN A 145 5.63 20.62 -3.10
CA ASN A 145 4.88 20.37 -4.34
C ASN A 145 3.58 21.18 -4.44
N CYS A 146 3.17 21.90 -3.38
CA CYS A 146 1.99 22.77 -3.37
C CYS A 146 2.32 24.23 -3.63
N THR A 147 3.59 24.63 -3.58
CA THR A 147 4.02 25.99 -3.93
C THR A 147 4.21 26.08 -5.44
N VAL A 148 3.45 26.98 -6.07
CA VAL A 148 3.50 27.29 -7.52
C VAL A 148 4.69 28.17 -7.84
#